data_AF-A0A1I4MTK3-F1
#
_entry.id   AF-A0A1I4MTK3-F1
#
_cell.length_a   1.000
_cell.length_b   1.000
_cell.length_c   1.000
_cell.angle_alpha   90.00
_cell.angle_beta   90.00
_cell.angle_gamma   90.00
#
_symmetry.space_group_name_H-M   'P 1'
#
loop_
_entity.id
_entity.type
_entity.pdbx_description
1 polymer ?
#
loop_
_entity_poly.entity_id
_entity_poly.type
_entity_poly.pdbx_seq_one_letter_code
_entity_poly.pdbx_strand_id
1 'polypeptide(L)'
;MKRHKSLYPLSHDHHHALVQAKNLRIAAKNADDKETLRQVAMQTITYWSNDLCAHFRQEEVILLPVFARHTTADHPEIVETLRQHDDIRAAVDQLKNDLEQAANLAVASQTLADQLSQHIRYEEQRLFPLLQEVLPEEALWEIHHRLTTAQGANH
;
A
#
# COMPACT_ATOMS: atom_id res chain seq x y z
N MET A 1 5.81 13.51 -15.71
CA MET A 1 5.80 12.36 -16.65
C MET A 1 4.45 11.67 -16.54
N LYS A 2 3.82 11.22 -17.65
CA LYS A 2 2.60 10.39 -17.56
C LYS A 2 2.99 8.99 -17.06
N ARG A 3 2.19 8.41 -16.17
CA ARG A 3 2.39 7.03 -15.71
C ARG A 3 2.29 6.07 -16.89
N HIS A 4 3.17 5.07 -16.95
CA HIS A 4 3.14 4.03 -17.96
C HIS A 4 1.95 3.10 -17.71
N LYS A 5 1.27 2.67 -18.77
CA LYS A 5 0.03 1.88 -18.68
C LYS A 5 0.20 0.58 -17.91
N SER A 6 1.40 0.00 -17.93
CA SER A 6 1.72 -1.23 -17.21
C SER A 6 1.51 -1.13 -15.70
N LEU A 7 1.70 0.06 -15.14
CA LEU A 7 1.63 0.35 -13.70
C LEU A 7 0.25 0.85 -13.27
N TYR A 8 -0.69 1.03 -14.21
CA TYR A 8 -2.04 1.49 -13.90
C TYR A 8 -2.81 0.59 -12.93
N PRO A 9 -2.69 -0.75 -12.96
CA PRO A 9 -3.36 -1.60 -11.97
C PRO A 9 -2.96 -1.23 -10.53
N LEU A 10 -1.66 -1.11 -10.26
CA LEU A 10 -1.16 -0.74 -8.93
C LEU A 10 -1.61 0.68 -8.53
N SER A 11 -1.48 1.65 -9.43
CA SER A 11 -1.94 3.02 -9.19
C SER A 11 -3.46 3.14 -8.99
N HIS A 12 -4.24 2.22 -9.54
CA HIS A 12 -5.68 2.21 -9.33
C HIS A 12 -6.02 1.83 -7.89
N ASP A 13 -5.35 0.79 -7.37
CA ASP A 13 -5.52 0.33 -5.99
C ASP A 13 -5.16 1.43 -4.97
N HIS A 14 -4.16 2.26 -5.28
CA HIS A 14 -3.77 3.42 -4.46
C HIS A 14 -4.91 4.39 -4.18
N HIS A 15 -5.85 4.55 -5.12
CA HIS A 15 -6.99 5.44 -4.90
C HIS A 15 -7.85 4.97 -3.71
N HIS A 16 -8.16 3.68 -3.66
CA HIS A 16 -8.94 3.09 -2.59
C HIS A 16 -8.20 3.13 -1.25
N ALA A 17 -6.90 2.84 -1.26
CA ALA A 17 -6.06 2.92 -0.06
C ALA A 17 -5.98 4.35 0.50
N LEU A 18 -5.89 5.38 -0.35
CA LEU A 18 -5.93 6.79 0.07
C LEU A 18 -7.28 7.20 0.67
N VAL A 19 -8.39 6.64 0.18
CA VAL A 19 -9.71 6.86 0.78
C VAL A 19 -9.76 6.29 2.20
N GLN A 20 -9.24 5.07 2.41
CA GLN A 20 -9.16 4.48 3.75
C GLN A 20 -8.29 5.31 4.71
N ALA A 21 -7.09 5.70 4.26
CA ALA A 21 -6.20 6.56 5.04
C ALA A 21 -6.86 7.90 5.40
N LYS A 22 -7.59 8.52 4.46
CA LYS A 22 -8.32 9.76 4.71
C LYS A 22 -9.42 9.56 5.76
N ASN A 23 -10.20 8.48 5.65
CA ASN A 23 -11.29 8.19 6.58
C ASN A 23 -10.76 7.96 7.99
N LEU A 24 -9.69 7.16 8.14
CA LEU A 24 -9.00 6.96 9.43
C LEU A 24 -8.54 8.29 10.03
N ARG A 25 -7.89 9.14 9.22
CA ARG A 25 -7.40 10.44 9.69
C ARG A 25 -8.53 11.36 10.16
N ILE A 26 -9.67 11.35 9.48
CA ILE A 26 -10.85 12.15 9.87
C ILE A 26 -11.44 11.62 11.17
N ALA A 27 -11.65 10.31 11.26
CA ALA A 27 -12.22 9.70 12.45
C ALA A 27 -11.32 9.87 13.68
N ALA A 28 -10.01 9.72 13.52
CA ALA A 28 -9.02 9.92 14.59
C ALA A 28 -9.01 11.36 15.13
N LYS A 29 -9.27 12.36 14.27
CA LYS A 29 -9.37 13.77 14.69
C LYS A 29 -10.62 14.06 15.52
N ASN A 30 -11.67 13.26 15.37
CA ASN A 30 -12.91 13.37 16.14
C ASN A 30 -13.04 12.20 17.12
N ALA A 31 -12.00 11.98 17.94
CA ALA A 31 -11.89 10.80 18.81
C ALA A 31 -13.00 10.67 19.88
N ASP A 32 -13.76 11.74 20.14
CA ASP A 32 -14.93 11.71 21.04
C ASP A 32 -16.07 10.87 20.44
N ASP A 33 -16.18 10.80 19.11
CA ASP A 33 -17.08 9.89 18.40
C ASP A 33 -16.44 8.50 18.26
N LYS A 34 -16.42 7.78 19.40
CA LYS A 34 -15.81 6.46 19.52
C LYS A 34 -16.45 5.41 18.60
N GLU A 35 -17.75 5.54 18.35
CA GLU A 35 -18.48 4.58 17.49
C GLU A 35 -18.02 4.73 16.03
N THR A 36 -18.01 5.96 15.50
CA THR A 36 -17.49 6.21 14.15
C THR A 36 -16.03 5.79 14.02
N LEU A 37 -15.18 6.12 15.00
CA LEU A 37 -13.77 5.69 14.98
C LEU A 37 -13.62 4.17 14.94
N ARG A 38 -14.40 3.45 15.76
CA ARG A 38 -14.41 1.98 15.76
C ARG A 38 -14.86 1.41 14.42
N GLN A 39 -15.93 1.94 13.84
CA GLN A 39 -16.46 1.49 12.56
C GLN A 39 -15.45 1.69 11.41
N VAL A 40 -14.82 2.87 11.34
CA VAL A 40 -13.80 3.14 10.31
C VAL A 40 -12.58 2.23 10.48
N ALA A 41 -12.11 2.01 11.72
CA ALA A 41 -11.01 1.09 11.98
C ALA A 41 -11.32 -0.34 11.51
N MET A 42 -12.52 -0.85 11.81
CA MET A 42 -12.98 -2.17 11.34
C MET A 42 -13.04 -2.26 9.81
N GLN A 43 -13.54 -1.22 9.14
CA GLN A 43 -13.59 -1.15 7.68
C GLN A 43 -12.19 -1.18 7.07
N THR A 44 -11.25 -0.43 7.64
CA THR A 44 -9.87 -0.43 7.15
C THR A 44 -9.16 -1.76 7.40
N ILE A 45 -9.38 -2.43 8.54
CA ILE A 45 -8.84 -3.79 8.79
C ILE A 45 -9.43 -4.81 7.81
N THR A 46 -10.70 -4.67 7.46
CA THR A 46 -11.36 -5.53 6.47
C THR A 46 -10.75 -5.30 5.08
N TYR A 47 -10.62 -4.04 4.65
CA TYR A 47 -9.95 -3.67 3.39
C TYR A 47 -8.50 -4.15 3.35
N TRP A 48 -7.77 -4.04 4.47
CA TRP A 48 -6.41 -4.58 4.57
C TRP A 48 -6.37 -6.06 4.20
N SER A 49 -7.27 -6.85 4.80
CA SER A 49 -7.28 -8.30 4.66
C SER A 49 -7.71 -8.76 3.25
N ASN A 50 -8.62 -8.02 2.62
CA ASN A 50 -9.19 -8.38 1.33
C ASN A 50 -8.36 -7.86 0.14
N ASP A 51 -7.78 -6.66 0.27
CA ASP A 51 -7.24 -5.91 -0.87
C ASP A 51 -5.79 -5.49 -0.65
N LEU A 52 -5.53 -4.64 0.36
CA LEU A 52 -4.23 -3.95 0.49
C LEU A 52 -3.06 -4.92 0.76
N CYS A 53 -3.29 -5.99 1.51
CA CYS A 53 -2.27 -7.01 1.73
C CYS A 53 -1.89 -7.74 0.42
N ALA A 54 -2.87 -7.97 -0.48
CA ALA A 54 -2.62 -8.59 -1.77
C ALA A 54 -1.89 -7.63 -2.72
N HIS A 55 -2.21 -6.34 -2.67
CA HIS A 55 -1.52 -5.29 -3.39
C HIS A 55 -0.02 -5.24 -3.04
N PHE A 56 0.35 -5.15 -1.76
CA PHE A 56 1.77 -5.22 -1.35
C PHE A 56 2.44 -6.50 -1.81
N ARG A 57 1.74 -7.64 -1.71
CA ARG A 57 2.27 -8.92 -2.17
C ARG A 57 2.59 -8.90 -3.66
N GLN A 58 1.75 -8.27 -4.48
CA GLN A 58 2.00 -8.13 -5.92
C GLN A 58 3.27 -7.33 -6.17
N GLU A 59 3.49 -6.25 -5.45
CA GLU A 59 4.72 -5.46 -5.59
C GLU A 59 5.95 -6.26 -5.19
N GLU A 60 5.89 -6.94 -4.05
CA GLU A 60 6.99 -7.73 -3.49
C GLU A 60 7.40 -8.92 -4.35
N VAL A 61 6.44 -9.58 -5.02
CA VAL A 61 6.72 -10.82 -5.76
C VAL A 61 6.72 -10.65 -7.28
N ILE A 62 6.26 -9.50 -7.79
CA ILE A 62 6.21 -9.20 -9.22
C ILE A 62 7.02 -7.95 -9.53
N LEU A 63 6.65 -6.80 -8.98
CA LEU A 63 7.23 -5.50 -9.35
C LEU A 63 8.71 -5.41 -8.97
N LEU A 64 9.02 -5.55 -7.68
CA LEU A 64 10.37 -5.40 -7.14
C LEU A 64 11.34 -6.45 -7.69
N PRO A 65 10.96 -7.74 -7.87
CA PRO A 65 11.85 -8.72 -8.49
C PRO A 65 12.17 -8.41 -9.95
N VAL A 66 11.19 -7.91 -10.73
CA VAL A 66 11.48 -7.47 -12.10
C VAL A 66 12.48 -6.31 -12.07
N PHE A 67 12.27 -5.34 -11.17
CA PHE A 67 13.20 -4.22 -11.02
C PHE A 67 14.62 -4.66 -10.66
N ALA A 68 14.76 -5.54 -9.67
CA ALA A 68 16.04 -6.06 -9.20
C ALA A 68 16.87 -6.74 -10.31
N ARG A 69 16.23 -7.40 -11.29
CA ARG A 69 16.95 -8.03 -12.42
C ARG A 69 17.63 -7.02 -13.34
N HIS A 70 17.14 -5.77 -13.37
CA HIS A 70 17.68 -4.68 -14.17
C HIS A 70 18.52 -3.70 -13.35
N THR A 71 18.58 -3.88 -12.04
CA THR A 71 19.41 -3.11 -11.10
C THR A 71 20.19 -4.05 -10.18
N THR A 72 19.88 -4.06 -8.88
CA THR A 72 20.40 -4.97 -7.87
C THR A 72 19.31 -5.30 -6.86
N ALA A 73 19.41 -6.45 -6.18
CA ALA A 73 18.41 -6.85 -5.18
C ALA A 73 18.41 -5.96 -3.92
N ASP A 74 19.53 -5.28 -3.65
CA ASP A 74 19.73 -4.34 -2.54
C ASP A 74 19.55 -2.88 -2.94
N HIS A 75 18.94 -2.62 -4.12
CA HIS A 75 18.68 -1.27 -4.58
C HIS A 75 17.92 -0.47 -3.50
N PRO A 76 18.32 0.78 -3.17
CA PRO A 76 17.77 1.51 -2.03
C PRO A 76 16.24 1.61 -2.04
N GLU A 77 15.64 1.80 -3.21
CA GLU A 77 14.20 1.92 -3.38
C GLU A 77 13.46 0.61 -3.13
N ILE A 78 14.07 -0.56 -3.41
CA ILE A 78 13.51 -1.87 -3.06
C ILE A 78 13.51 -2.03 -1.54
N VAL A 79 14.65 -1.75 -0.91
CA VAL A 79 14.81 -1.85 0.54
C VAL A 79 13.82 -0.92 1.25
N GLU A 80 13.67 0.32 0.77
CA GLU A 80 12.75 1.28 1.35
C GLU A 80 11.28 0.88 1.16
N THR A 81 10.88 0.36 -0.01
CA THR A 81 9.51 -0.16 -0.21
C THR A 81 9.20 -1.28 0.77
N LEU A 82 10.09 -2.28 0.88
CA LEU A 82 9.90 -3.41 1.81
C LEU A 82 9.83 -2.95 3.27
N ARG A 83 10.70 -2.02 3.67
CA ARG A 83 10.69 -1.43 5.01
C ARG A 83 9.35 -0.72 5.29
N GLN A 84 8.84 0.07 4.35
CA GLN A 84 7.55 0.75 4.51
C GLN A 84 6.38 -0.26 4.57
N HIS A 85 6.41 -1.35 3.81
CA HIS A 85 5.40 -2.40 3.90
C HIS A 85 5.37 -3.04 5.29
N ASP A 86 6.54 -3.36 5.84
CA ASP A 86 6.65 -3.95 7.18
C ASP A 86 6.18 -2.99 8.28
N ASP A 87 6.53 -1.70 8.17
CA ASP A 87 6.02 -0.67 9.07
C ASP A 87 4.48 -0.58 9.03
N ILE A 88 3.88 -0.62 7.83
CA ILE A 88 2.43 -0.57 7.66
C ILE A 88 1.76 -1.82 8.20
N ARG A 89 2.35 -3.01 7.98
CA ARG A 89 1.86 -4.28 8.57
C ARG A 89 1.84 -4.18 10.09
N ALA A 90 2.92 -3.69 10.69
CA ALA A 90 3.00 -3.50 12.13
C ALA A 90 1.94 -2.51 12.65
N ALA A 91 1.69 -1.41 11.93
CA ALA A 91 0.66 -0.45 12.30
C ALA A 91 -0.77 -0.99 12.14
N VAL A 92 -1.02 -1.84 11.15
CA VAL A 92 -2.30 -2.56 11.03
C VAL A 92 -2.50 -3.51 12.21
N ASP A 93 -1.47 -4.26 12.61
CA ASP A 93 -1.57 -5.16 13.75
C ASP A 93 -1.75 -4.38 15.07
N GLN A 94 -1.09 -3.24 15.22
CA GLN A 94 -1.34 -2.33 16.34
C GLN A 94 -2.79 -1.81 16.34
N LEU A 95 -3.32 -1.43 15.17
CA LEU A 95 -4.72 -0.99 15.04
C LEU A 95 -5.71 -2.08 15.47
N LYS A 96 -5.47 -3.35 15.09
CA LYS A 96 -6.29 -4.48 15.53
C LYS A 96 -6.25 -4.65 17.05
N ASN A 97 -5.05 -4.63 17.64
CA ASN A 97 -4.88 -4.78 19.08
C ASN A 97 -5.60 -3.66 19.85
N ASP A 98 -5.45 -2.41 19.42
CA ASP A 98 -6.05 -1.23 20.05
C ASP A 98 -7.58 -1.20 19.88
N LEU A 99 -8.09 -1.76 18.78
CA LEU A 99 -9.52 -1.96 18.54
C LEU A 99 -10.12 -3.00 19.50
N GLU A 100 -9.41 -4.08 19.77
CA GLU A 100 -9.81 -5.13 20.71
C GLU A 100 -9.78 -4.63 22.17
N GLN A 101 -8.73 -3.90 22.55
CA GLN A 101 -8.55 -3.38 23.90
C GLN A 101 -9.34 -2.09 24.17
N ALA A 102 -9.97 -1.50 23.14
CA ALA A 102 -10.66 -0.22 23.19
C ALA A 102 -9.80 0.92 23.78
N ALA A 103 -8.50 0.91 23.48
CA ALA A 103 -7.50 1.85 23.97
C ALA A 103 -6.65 2.40 22.83
N ASN A 104 -6.27 3.68 22.87
CA ASN A 104 -5.35 4.32 21.90
C ASN A 104 -5.75 4.25 20.42
N LEU A 105 -6.98 3.85 20.10
CA LEU A 105 -7.44 3.62 18.72
C LEU A 105 -7.27 4.84 17.80
N ALA A 106 -7.42 6.06 18.32
CA ALA A 106 -7.22 7.29 17.55
C ALA A 106 -5.75 7.46 17.12
N VAL A 107 -4.80 7.14 18.01
CA VAL A 107 -3.36 7.23 17.74
C VAL A 107 -2.94 6.17 16.72
N ALA A 108 -3.39 4.93 16.89
CA ALA A 108 -3.13 3.86 15.91
C ALA A 108 -3.73 4.20 14.53
N SER A 109 -4.96 4.71 14.49
CA SER A 109 -5.63 5.15 13.26
C SER A 109 -4.85 6.25 12.54
N GLN A 110 -4.37 7.25 13.28
CA GLN A 110 -3.57 8.33 12.70
C GLN A 110 -2.22 7.81 12.17
N THR A 111 -1.55 6.94 12.93
CA THR A 111 -0.27 6.35 12.53
C THR A 111 -0.39 5.59 11.22
N LEU A 112 -1.37 4.69 11.11
CA LEU A 112 -1.60 3.93 9.89
C LEU A 112 -1.98 4.85 8.72
N ALA A 113 -2.85 5.83 8.95
CA ALA A 113 -3.24 6.79 7.90
C ALA A 113 -2.05 7.57 7.34
N ASP A 114 -1.13 8.00 8.20
CA ASP A 114 0.04 8.78 7.81
C ASP A 114 1.07 7.92 7.08
N GLN A 115 1.38 6.73 7.59
CA GLN A 115 2.28 5.78 6.93
C GLN A 115 1.77 5.35 5.55
N LEU A 116 0.49 4.96 5.45
CA LEU A 116 -0.10 4.56 4.17
C LEU A 116 -0.12 5.71 3.16
N SER A 117 -0.45 6.92 3.60
CA SER A 117 -0.41 8.10 2.72
C SER A 117 1.01 8.42 2.25
N GLN A 118 2.00 8.29 3.13
CA GLN A 118 3.41 8.54 2.82
C GLN A 118 3.95 7.50 1.83
N HIS A 119 3.62 6.24 2.04
CA HIS A 119 4.03 5.13 1.19
C HIS A 119 3.48 5.27 -0.23
N ILE A 120 2.16 5.47 -0.38
CA ILE A 120 1.55 5.68 -1.70
C ILE A 120 2.17 6.89 -2.41
N ARG A 121 2.43 7.97 -1.67
CA ARG A 121 3.10 9.15 -2.25
C ARG A 121 4.52 8.82 -2.71
N TYR A 122 5.26 8.07 -1.92
CA TYR A 122 6.61 7.63 -2.26
C TYR A 122 6.58 6.80 -3.55
N GLU A 123 5.67 5.85 -3.70
CA GLU A 123 5.62 5.03 -4.90
C GLU A 123 5.24 5.82 -6.14
N GLU A 124 4.20 6.64 -6.01
CA GLU A 124 3.69 7.46 -7.09
C GLU A 124 4.69 8.52 -7.58
N GLN A 125 5.49 9.09 -6.67
CA GLN A 125 6.38 10.21 -6.96
C GLN A 125 7.85 9.81 -7.11
N ARG A 126 8.25 8.64 -6.62
CA ARG A 126 9.65 8.19 -6.62
C ARG A 126 9.84 6.82 -7.28
N LEU A 127 9.21 5.77 -6.75
CA LEU A 127 9.46 4.40 -7.21
C LEU A 127 9.01 4.20 -8.66
N PHE A 128 7.76 4.51 -8.98
CA PHE A 128 7.21 4.29 -10.30
C PHE A 128 7.85 5.17 -11.39
N PRO A 129 8.16 6.46 -11.16
CA PRO A 129 8.97 7.22 -12.10
C PRO A 129 10.35 6.62 -12.34
N LEU A 130 11.04 6.13 -11.30
CA LEU A 130 12.34 5.48 -11.44
C LEU A 130 12.25 4.19 -12.24
N LEU A 131 11.23 3.36 -11.99
CA LEU A 131 10.99 2.14 -12.76
C LEU A 131 10.83 2.43 -14.25
N GLN A 132 10.11 3.50 -14.59
CA GLN A 132 9.93 3.90 -15.99
C GLN A 132 11.19 4.46 -16.65
N GLU A 133 12.14 4.96 -15.87
CA GLU A 133 13.42 5.47 -16.37
C GLU A 133 14.42 4.32 -16.60
N VAL A 134 14.43 3.34 -15.69
CA VAL A 134 15.42 2.27 -15.67
C VAL A 134 14.99 1.05 -16.48
N LEU A 135 13.70 0.70 -16.44
CA LEU A 135 13.22 -0.53 -17.08
C LEU A 135 12.98 -0.32 -18.57
N PRO A 136 13.43 -1.28 -19.41
CA PRO A 136 13.02 -1.29 -20.80
C PRO A 136 11.52 -1.63 -20.91
N GLU A 137 10.91 -1.27 -22.04
CA GLU A 137 9.46 -1.35 -22.23
C GLU A 137 8.94 -2.80 -22.06
N GLU A 138 9.68 -3.80 -22.52
CA GLU A 138 9.34 -5.22 -22.36
C GLU A 138 9.25 -5.64 -20.88
N ALA A 139 10.12 -5.12 -20.02
CA ALA A 139 10.09 -5.44 -18.59
C ALA A 139 8.88 -4.76 -17.90
N LEU A 140 8.53 -3.55 -18.32
CA LEU A 140 7.31 -2.88 -17.87
C LEU A 140 6.06 -3.69 -18.26
N TRP A 141 5.99 -4.21 -19.49
CA TRP A 141 4.87 -5.06 -19.90
C TRP A 141 4.87 -6.43 -19.22
N GLU A 142 6.03 -7.03 -18.91
CA GLU A 142 6.10 -8.25 -18.10
C GLU A 142 5.40 -8.06 -16.75
N ILE A 143 5.69 -6.95 -16.05
CA ILE A 143 5.01 -6.60 -14.80
C ILE A 143 3.50 -6.60 -15.00
N HIS A 144 3.01 -5.89 -16.02
CA HIS A 144 1.57 -5.81 -16.31
C HIS A 144 0.91 -7.17 -16.56
N HIS A 145 1.54 -8.02 -17.37
CA HIS A 145 1.02 -9.35 -17.68
C HIS A 145 0.97 -10.25 -16.44
N ARG A 146 1.99 -10.17 -15.59
CA ARG A 146 2.03 -10.93 -14.33
C ARG A 146 0.98 -10.44 -13.34
N LEU A 147 0.77 -9.12 -13.24
CA LEU A 147 -0.28 -8.53 -12.38
C LEU A 147 -1.69 -8.97 -12.83
N THR A 148 -1.98 -8.87 -14.12
CA THR A 148 -3.32 -9.23 -14.66
C THR A 148 -3.60 -10.73 -14.54
N THR A 149 -2.58 -11.58 -14.71
CA THR A 149 -2.72 -13.03 -14.50
C THR A 149 -2.97 -13.37 -13.03
N ALA A 150 -2.29 -12.71 -12.09
CA ALA A 150 -2.47 -12.91 -10.66
C ALA A 150 -3.87 -12.48 -10.18
N GLN A 151 -4.44 -11.43 -10.79
CA GLN A 151 -5.81 -10.98 -10.49
C GLN A 151 -6.88 -11.95 -11.05
N GLY A 152 -6.66 -12.52 -12.23
CA GLY A 152 -7.60 -13.47 -12.86
C GLY A 152 -7.63 -14.87 -12.25
N ALA A 153 -6.63 -15.26 -11.46
CA ALA A 153 -6.57 -16.56 -10.79
C ALA A 153 -7.34 -16.62 -9.44
N ASN A 154 -7.84 -15.47 -8.97
CA ASN A 154 -8.59 -15.32 -7.71
C ASN A 154 -10.12 -15.24 -7.91
N HIS A 155 -10.64 -15.61 -9.08
CA HIS A 155 -12.06 -15.70 -9.42
C HIS A 155 -12.38 -17.08 -9.99
#